data_AF-T1BDD3-F1
#
_entry.id   AF-T1BDD3-F1
#
_cell.length_a   1.000
_cell.length_b   1.000
_cell.length_c   1.000
_cell.angle_alpha   90.00
_cell.angle_beta   90.00
_cell.angle_gamma   90.00
#
_symmetry.space_group_name_H-M   'P 1'
#
loop_
_entity.id
_entity.type
_entity.pdbx_description
1 polymer ?
#
loop_
_entity_poly.entity_id
_entity_poly.type
_entity_poly.pdbx_seq_one_letter_code
_entity_poly.pdbx_strand_id
1 'polypeptide(L)'
;MRGLFFGLFGPNAPLPLHLTEYVLDRQRNAKDSTFIAFADIFHHRMLSLFYRAWADAQPTVQLDRPAEDRFRLYMGALVGLSTPGLGDRDALPDQYKQFFAGRLLAQARNADGLRSMVEHFFGIPVRIVEFVTEWMRLPASAHLRLGGAGEVASMGRTAVMGS
;
A
#
# COMPACT_ATOMS: atom_id res chain seq x y z
N MET A 1 6.12 -29.05 22.42
CA MET A 1 5.87 -27.72 23.03
C MET A 1 4.37 -27.65 23.30
N ARG A 2 3.91 -27.70 24.56
CA ARG A 2 2.46 -27.61 24.90
C ARG A 2 2.07 -26.14 24.93
N GLY A 3 1.35 -25.67 23.90
CA GLY A 3 0.90 -24.28 23.80
C GLY A 3 -0.29 -24.02 24.72
N LEU A 4 -0.17 -23.05 25.63
CA LEU A 4 -1.23 -22.66 26.59
C LEU A 4 -2.29 -21.71 25.99
N PHE A 5 -2.07 -21.16 24.79
CA PHE A 5 -2.89 -20.09 24.22
C PHE A 5 -4.21 -20.55 23.59
N PHE A 6 -4.36 -21.86 23.33
CA PHE A 6 -5.59 -22.48 22.83
C PHE A 6 -5.88 -23.81 23.54
N GLY A 7 -5.71 -23.91 24.86
CA GLY A 7 -5.93 -25.19 25.56
C GLY A 7 -7.41 -25.60 25.61
N LEU A 8 -7.78 -26.68 24.91
CA LEU A 8 -9.13 -27.30 25.01
C LEU A 8 -9.38 -28.03 26.34
N PHE A 9 -8.33 -28.40 27.08
CA PHE A 9 -8.42 -29.14 28.35
C PHE A 9 -7.87 -28.32 29.51
N GLY A 10 -8.51 -28.42 30.67
CA GLY A 10 -8.15 -27.68 31.88
C GLY A 10 -9.37 -27.20 32.67
N PRO A 11 -9.15 -26.67 33.90
CA PRO A 11 -10.24 -26.28 34.78
C PRO A 11 -11.11 -25.13 34.25
N ASN A 12 -10.54 -24.25 33.41
CA ASN A 12 -11.23 -23.13 32.77
C ASN A 12 -11.23 -23.26 31.23
N ALA A 13 -11.06 -24.48 30.72
CA ALA A 13 -11.02 -24.74 29.29
C ALA A 13 -12.43 -24.79 28.69
N PRO A 14 -12.59 -24.58 27.37
CA PRO A 14 -13.90 -24.54 26.73
C PRO A 14 -14.60 -25.90 26.64
N LEU A 15 -13.88 -27.02 26.79
CA LEU A 15 -14.52 -28.33 26.84
C LEU A 15 -15.08 -28.64 28.24
N PRO A 16 -16.19 -29.39 28.32
CA PRO A 16 -16.72 -29.88 29.58
C PRO A 16 -15.66 -30.56 30.45
N LEU A 17 -15.74 -30.32 31.76
CA LEU A 17 -14.77 -30.83 32.74
C LEU A 17 -14.58 -32.37 32.66
N HIS A 18 -15.66 -33.12 32.46
CA HIS A 18 -15.61 -34.58 32.37
C HIS A 18 -14.71 -35.09 31.22
N LEU A 19 -14.57 -34.34 30.13
CA LEU A 19 -13.63 -34.70 29.04
C LEU A 19 -12.18 -34.45 29.46
N THR A 20 -11.93 -33.41 30.24
CA THR A 20 -10.60 -33.15 30.81
C THR A 20 -10.20 -34.26 31.79
N GLU A 21 -11.12 -34.69 32.66
CA GLU A 21 -10.92 -35.82 33.57
C GLU A 21 -10.66 -37.13 32.81
N TYR A 22 -11.45 -37.40 31.76
CA TYR A 22 -11.26 -38.57 30.90
C TYR A 22 -9.89 -38.60 30.23
N VAL A 23 -9.44 -37.46 29.69
CA VAL A 23 -8.10 -37.31 29.11
C VAL A 23 -7.01 -37.57 30.14
N LEU A 24 -7.16 -37.00 31.34
CA LEU A 24 -6.19 -37.17 32.42
C LEU A 24 -6.10 -38.63 32.88
N ASP A 25 -7.24 -39.31 33.02
CA ASP A 25 -7.33 -40.72 33.37
C ASP A 25 -6.62 -41.60 32.32
N ARG A 26 -6.95 -41.42 31.03
CA ARG A 26 -6.28 -42.15 29.94
C ARG A 26 -4.78 -41.87 29.84
N GLN A 27 -4.37 -40.63 30.01
CA GLN A 27 -2.95 -40.27 29.92
C GLN A 27 -2.15 -40.91 31.07
N ARG A 28 -2.72 -40.94 32.29
CA ARG A 28 -2.05 -41.44 33.50
C ARG A 28 -2.11 -42.96 33.62
N ASN A 29 -3.29 -43.54 33.43
CA ASN A 29 -3.56 -44.94 33.73
C ASN A 29 -3.40 -45.84 32.49
N ALA A 30 -3.83 -45.39 31.32
CA ALA A 30 -3.75 -46.16 30.07
C ALA A 30 -2.52 -45.80 29.20
N LYS A 31 -1.77 -44.74 29.57
CA LYS A 31 -0.68 -44.15 28.75
C LYS A 31 -1.12 -43.82 27.31
N ASP A 32 -2.41 -43.52 27.12
CA ASP A 32 -3.01 -43.22 25.83
C ASP A 32 -3.11 -41.70 25.64
N SER A 33 -2.35 -41.15 24.69
CA SER A 33 -2.38 -39.72 24.34
C SER A 33 -3.23 -39.42 23.10
N THR A 34 -3.95 -40.39 22.55
CA THR A 34 -4.65 -40.28 21.26
C THR A 34 -5.60 -39.08 21.22
N PHE A 35 -6.40 -38.88 22.28
CA PHE A 35 -7.37 -37.79 22.30
C PHE A 35 -6.71 -36.40 22.43
N ILE A 36 -5.59 -36.29 23.15
CA ILE A 36 -4.78 -35.07 23.21
C ILE A 36 -4.17 -34.78 21.83
N ALA A 37 -3.56 -35.79 21.21
CA ALA A 37 -2.94 -35.66 19.88
C ALA A 37 -3.98 -35.27 18.82
N PHE A 38 -5.20 -35.83 18.90
CA PHE A 38 -6.31 -35.43 18.05
C PHE A 38 -6.69 -33.97 18.24
N ALA A 39 -6.84 -33.51 19.50
CA ALA A 39 -7.13 -32.11 19.81
C ALA A 39 -6.03 -31.16 19.31
N ASP A 40 -4.76 -31.57 19.40
CA ASP A 40 -3.61 -30.77 18.96
C ASP A 40 -3.60 -30.49 17.45
N ILE A 41 -4.22 -31.32 16.61
CA ILE A 41 -4.39 -31.04 15.17
C ILE A 41 -5.19 -29.74 14.98
N PHE A 42 -6.26 -29.55 15.76
CA PHE A 42 -7.09 -28.35 15.69
C PHE A 42 -6.37 -27.14 16.25
N HIS A 43 -5.70 -27.27 17.41
CA HIS A 43 -4.92 -26.19 18.01
C HIS A 43 -3.83 -25.68 17.08
N HIS A 44 -3.08 -26.59 16.47
CA HIS A 44 -2.01 -26.25 15.55
C HIS A 44 -2.54 -25.45 14.35
N ARG A 45 -3.65 -25.90 13.76
CA ARG A 45 -4.27 -25.21 12.63
C ARG A 45 -4.85 -23.84 13.03
N MET A 46 -5.52 -23.74 14.18
CA MET A 46 -6.06 -22.48 14.68
C MET A 46 -4.97 -21.44 14.95
N LEU A 47 -3.88 -21.84 15.62
CA LEU A 47 -2.76 -20.94 15.89
C LEU A 47 -2.09 -20.49 14.59
N SER A 48 -1.92 -21.41 13.63
CA SER A 48 -1.37 -21.08 12.31
C SER A 48 -2.24 -20.08 11.55
N LEU A 49 -3.57 -20.26 11.58
CA LEU A 49 -4.52 -19.33 10.95
C LEU A 49 -4.54 -17.97 11.67
N PHE A 50 -4.50 -17.96 13.00
CA PHE A 50 -4.41 -16.74 13.79
C PHE A 50 -3.17 -15.94 13.44
N TYR A 51 -2.01 -16.60 13.41
CA TYR A 51 -0.76 -15.96 13.02
C TYR A 51 -0.82 -15.42 11.58
N ARG A 52 -1.36 -16.19 10.63
CA ARG A 52 -1.50 -15.74 9.24
C ARG A 52 -2.42 -14.52 9.12
N ALA A 53 -3.54 -14.50 9.82
CA ALA A 53 -4.46 -13.35 9.82
C ALA A 53 -3.80 -12.11 10.44
N TRP A 54 -3.07 -12.27 11.54
CA TRP A 54 -2.29 -11.18 12.14
C TRP A 54 -1.21 -10.65 11.18
N ALA A 55 -0.44 -11.55 10.56
CA ALA A 55 0.61 -11.20 9.62
C ALA A 55 0.08 -10.52 8.34
N ASP A 56 -1.08 -10.94 7.84
CA ASP A 56 -1.73 -10.33 6.67
C ASP A 56 -2.15 -8.88 6.95
N ALA A 57 -2.42 -8.51 8.20
CA ALA A 57 -2.74 -7.12 8.56
C ALA A 57 -1.50 -6.24 8.80
N GLN A 58 -0.28 -6.81 8.80
CA GLN A 58 0.93 -6.10 9.20
C GLN A 58 1.81 -5.73 8.00
N PRO A 59 1.89 -4.44 7.60
CA PRO A 59 2.68 -4.02 6.43
C PRO A 59 4.16 -4.38 6.52
N THR A 60 4.75 -4.30 7.72
CA THR A 60 6.16 -4.63 7.95
C THR A 60 6.45 -6.10 7.66
N VAL A 61 5.55 -7.02 8.04
CA VAL A 61 5.71 -8.45 7.79
C VAL A 61 5.59 -8.78 6.30
N GLN A 62 4.74 -8.04 5.59
CA GLN A 62 4.60 -8.17 4.14
C GLN A 62 5.83 -7.62 3.40
N LEU A 63 6.44 -6.54 3.89
CA LEU A 63 7.63 -5.93 3.28
C LEU A 63 8.82 -6.91 3.23
N ASP A 64 8.96 -7.77 4.24
CA ASP A 64 9.99 -8.83 4.28
C ASP A 64 9.75 -9.93 3.21
N ARG A 65 8.57 -9.95 2.59
CA ARG A 65 8.13 -10.93 1.57
C ARG A 65 7.65 -10.21 0.31
N PRO A 66 8.55 -9.55 -0.44
CA PRO A 66 8.17 -8.65 -1.53
C PRO A 66 7.37 -9.32 -2.67
N ALA A 67 7.50 -10.64 -2.85
CA ALA A 67 6.73 -11.40 -3.84
C ALA A 67 5.25 -11.58 -3.46
N GLU A 68 4.91 -11.49 -2.17
CA GLU A 68 3.57 -11.69 -1.62
C GLU A 68 3.00 -10.41 -0.97
N ASP A 69 3.67 -9.28 -1.15
CA ASP A 69 3.33 -8.01 -0.51
C ASP A 69 2.08 -7.36 -1.15
N ARG A 70 0.93 -7.66 -0.56
CA ARG A 70 -0.37 -7.11 -0.96
C ARG A 70 -0.49 -5.64 -0.57
N PHE A 71 0.14 -5.22 0.53
CA PHE A 71 0.14 -3.83 0.96
C PHE A 71 0.81 -2.93 -0.09
N ARG A 72 1.96 -3.36 -0.62
CA ARG A 72 2.64 -2.71 -1.75
C ARG A 72 1.76 -2.61 -2.99
N LEU A 73 1.03 -3.69 -3.32
CA LEU A 73 0.08 -3.70 -4.42
C LEU A 73 -1.04 -2.65 -4.22
N TYR A 74 -1.62 -2.57 -3.02
CA TYR A 74 -2.68 -1.61 -2.71
C TYR A 74 -2.20 -0.16 -2.74
N MET A 75 -1.03 0.14 -2.19
CA MET A 75 -0.43 1.48 -2.29
C MET A 75 -0.08 1.84 -3.74
N GLY A 76 0.44 0.88 -4.52
CA GLY A 76 0.70 1.06 -5.94
C GLY A 76 -0.57 1.36 -6.74
N ALA A 77 -1.70 0.74 -6.40
CA ALA A 77 -2.98 0.96 -7.09
C ALA A 77 -3.48 2.41 -6.97
N LEU A 78 -3.22 3.07 -5.84
CA LEU A 78 -3.61 4.47 -5.62
C LEU A 78 -2.88 5.44 -6.57
N VAL A 79 -1.70 5.05 -7.06
CA VAL A 79 -0.84 5.90 -7.91
C VAL A 79 -0.66 5.34 -9.32
N GLY A 80 -1.46 4.33 -9.71
CA GLY A 80 -1.43 3.77 -11.05
C GLY A 80 -0.25 2.81 -11.35
N LEU A 81 0.39 2.27 -10.32
CA LEU A 81 1.52 1.33 -10.43
C LEU A 81 1.12 -0.15 -10.28
N SER A 82 -0.16 -0.46 -10.06
CA SER A 82 -0.63 -1.84 -9.87
C SER A 82 -0.89 -2.62 -11.16
N THR A 83 -0.86 -1.96 -12.33
CA THR A 83 -1.04 -2.62 -13.63
C THR A 83 0.28 -3.24 -14.09
N PRO A 84 0.27 -4.50 -14.57
CA PRO A 84 1.46 -5.12 -15.14
C PRO A 84 2.11 -4.25 -16.23
N GLY A 85 3.43 -4.07 -16.16
CA GLY A 85 4.20 -3.27 -17.11
C GLY A 85 4.19 -1.75 -16.85
N LEU A 86 3.51 -1.28 -15.80
CA LEU A 86 3.59 0.13 -15.37
C LEU A 86 4.66 0.42 -14.31
N GLY A 87 5.28 -0.63 -13.76
CA GLY A 87 6.43 -0.49 -12.87
C GLY A 87 7.73 -0.20 -13.63
N ASP A 88 8.71 0.35 -12.91
CA ASP A 88 10.09 0.58 -13.37
C ASP A 88 10.20 1.37 -14.70
N ARG A 89 9.29 2.33 -14.91
CA ARG A 89 9.22 3.13 -16.15
C ARG A 89 10.12 4.36 -16.19
N ASP A 90 10.75 4.69 -15.08
CA ASP A 90 11.64 5.84 -14.94
C ASP A 90 12.75 5.52 -13.91
N ALA A 91 13.67 6.46 -13.72
CA ALA A 91 14.79 6.29 -12.80
C ALA A 91 14.39 6.35 -11.30
N LEU A 92 13.17 6.77 -10.98
CA LEU A 92 12.71 6.91 -9.61
C LEU A 92 12.14 5.56 -9.12
N PRO A 93 12.70 4.96 -8.05
CA PRO A 93 12.20 3.69 -7.53
C PRO A 93 10.71 3.74 -7.20
N ASP A 94 9.94 2.74 -7.62
CA ASP A 94 8.49 2.73 -7.41
C ASP A 94 8.08 2.72 -5.94
N GLN A 95 8.90 2.12 -5.07
CA GLN A 95 8.71 2.17 -3.61
C GLN A 95 8.63 3.62 -3.08
N TYR A 96 9.36 4.54 -3.71
CA TYR A 96 9.37 5.95 -3.34
C TYR A 96 8.05 6.62 -3.74
N LYS A 97 7.56 6.31 -4.94
CA LYS A 97 6.24 6.76 -5.41
C LYS A 97 5.14 6.23 -4.50
N GLN A 98 5.23 4.97 -4.07
CA GLN A 98 4.29 4.33 -3.14
C GLN A 98 4.32 4.97 -1.75
N PHE A 99 5.51 5.33 -1.23
CA PHE A 99 5.64 6.06 0.04
C PHE A 99 4.91 7.41 0.00
N PHE A 100 4.95 8.12 -1.14
CA PHE A 100 4.21 9.36 -1.36
C PHE A 100 2.81 9.17 -1.93
N ALA A 101 2.22 7.97 -1.87
CA ALA A 101 0.91 7.69 -2.45
C ALA A 101 -0.17 8.67 -1.95
N GLY A 102 -0.16 9.04 -0.67
CA GLY A 102 -1.11 10.03 -0.13
C GLY A 102 -1.03 11.42 -0.80
N ARG A 103 0.17 11.86 -1.19
CA ARG A 103 0.38 13.13 -1.92
C ARG A 103 0.11 12.96 -3.42
N LEU A 104 0.46 11.80 -3.97
CA LEU A 104 0.25 11.47 -5.38
C LEU A 104 -1.21 11.11 -5.71
N LEU A 105 -2.04 10.78 -4.73
CA LEU A 105 -3.46 10.51 -4.92
C LEU A 105 -4.27 11.81 -5.10
N ALA A 106 -3.82 12.92 -4.50
CA ALA A 106 -4.53 14.19 -4.60
C ALA A 106 -4.62 14.68 -6.05
N GLN A 107 -5.83 15.08 -6.47
CA GLN A 107 -6.07 15.62 -7.82
C GLN A 107 -5.30 16.92 -8.06
N ALA A 108 -5.24 17.80 -7.06
CA ALA A 108 -4.47 19.03 -7.12
C ALA A 108 -2.99 18.75 -6.77
N ARG A 109 -2.10 18.94 -7.74
CA ARG A 109 -0.65 18.95 -7.51
C ARG A 109 -0.26 20.32 -6.97
N ASN A 110 0.26 20.35 -5.75
CA ASN A 110 0.69 21.59 -5.10
C ASN A 110 2.23 21.64 -4.96
N ALA A 111 2.76 22.87 -4.87
CA ALA A 111 4.19 23.09 -4.74
C ALA A 111 4.77 22.48 -3.44
N ASP A 112 4.02 22.50 -2.34
CA ASP A 112 4.47 21.92 -1.07
C ASP A 112 4.67 20.40 -1.15
N GLY A 113 3.77 19.71 -1.84
CA GLY A 113 3.88 18.27 -2.09
C GLY A 113 5.10 17.93 -2.93
N LEU A 114 5.33 18.67 -4.02
CA LEU A 114 6.53 18.52 -4.84
C LEU A 114 7.80 18.80 -4.04
N ARG A 115 7.83 19.92 -3.31
CA ARG A 115 8.93 20.28 -2.43
C ARG A 115 9.27 19.15 -1.48
N SER A 116 8.28 18.67 -0.73
CA SER A 116 8.47 17.61 0.25
C SER A 116 8.98 16.30 -0.37
N MET A 117 8.50 15.95 -1.56
CA MET A 117 8.98 14.77 -2.29
C MET A 117 10.44 14.92 -2.71
N VAL A 118 10.87 16.09 -3.17
CA VAL A 118 12.25 16.32 -3.63
C VAL A 118 13.20 16.48 -2.43
N GLU A 119 12.80 17.23 -1.38
CA GLU A 119 13.58 17.38 -0.14
C GLU A 119 13.83 16.04 0.53
N HIS A 120 12.81 15.19 0.63
CA HIS A 120 12.95 13.87 1.23
C HIS A 120 13.84 12.93 0.39
N PHE A 121 13.83 13.06 -0.94
CA PHE A 121 14.59 12.16 -1.83
C PHE A 121 16.08 12.48 -1.76
N PHE A 122 16.42 13.77 -1.85
CA PHE A 122 17.81 14.22 -1.89
C PHE A 122 18.40 14.52 -0.50
N GLY A 123 17.56 14.66 0.53
CA GLY A 123 17.99 15.01 1.88
C GLY A 123 18.54 16.43 2.01
N ILE A 124 18.21 17.32 1.07
CA ILE A 124 18.67 18.71 1.03
C ILE A 124 17.48 19.67 1.04
N PRO A 125 17.65 20.92 1.52
CA PRO A 125 16.62 21.94 1.40
C PRO A 125 16.30 22.24 -0.06
N VAL A 126 15.01 22.35 -0.39
CA VAL A 126 14.51 22.64 -1.74
C VAL A 126 13.51 23.76 -1.66
N ARG A 127 13.59 24.67 -2.63
CA ARG A 127 12.58 25.72 -2.83
C ARG A 127 11.96 25.56 -4.20
N ILE A 128 10.64 25.52 -4.25
CA ILE A 128 9.88 25.57 -5.51
C ILE A 128 9.63 27.04 -5.85
N VAL A 129 9.96 27.42 -7.08
CA VAL A 129 9.65 28.73 -7.64
C VAL A 129 8.46 28.55 -8.58
N GLU A 130 7.32 29.10 -8.18
CA GLU A 130 6.07 29.03 -8.96
C GLU A 130 5.97 30.21 -9.93
N PHE A 131 5.11 30.08 -10.95
CA PHE A 131 4.80 31.15 -11.91
C PHE A 131 6.02 31.68 -12.69
N VAL A 132 6.95 30.80 -13.05
CA VAL A 132 8.10 31.15 -13.89
C VAL A 132 7.61 31.45 -15.31
N THR A 133 8.04 32.59 -15.86
CA THR A 133 7.72 32.98 -17.24
C THR A 133 8.46 32.09 -18.24
N GLU A 134 7.72 31.52 -19.19
CA GLU A 134 8.28 30.71 -20.27
C GLU A 134 7.81 31.22 -21.63
N TRP A 135 8.70 31.21 -22.62
CA TRP A 135 8.36 31.54 -24.00
C TRP A 135 7.72 30.33 -24.68
N MET A 136 6.43 30.43 -24.98
CA MET A 136 5.71 29.40 -25.74
C MET A 136 5.76 29.70 -27.23
N ARG A 137 6.27 28.74 -28.02
CA ARG A 137 6.24 28.84 -29.49
C ARG A 137 4.83 28.55 -30.00
N LEU A 138 4.21 29.55 -30.62
CA LEU A 138 2.90 29.38 -31.25
C LEU A 138 3.02 28.65 -32.60
N PRO A 139 2.18 27.63 -32.87
CA PRO A 139 2.11 27.00 -34.18
C PRO A 139 1.62 28.00 -35.22
N ALA A 140 2.00 27.81 -36.48
CA ALA A 140 1.65 28.74 -37.58
C ALA A 140 0.13 28.91 -37.76
N SER A 141 -0.66 27.89 -37.41
CA SER A 141 -2.13 27.96 -37.43
C SER A 141 -2.72 28.88 -36.37
N ALA A 142 -1.97 29.18 -35.30
CA ALA A 142 -2.37 30.11 -34.24
C ALA A 142 -1.91 31.56 -34.51
N HIS A 143 -1.25 31.82 -35.65
CA HIS A 143 -0.83 33.16 -36.02
C HIS A 143 -2.01 33.96 -36.56
N LEU A 144 -2.35 35.03 -35.87
CA LEU A 144 -3.43 35.92 -36.31
C LEU A 144 -2.95 36.77 -37.49
N ARG A 145 -3.79 36.82 -38.53
CA ARG A 145 -3.57 37.65 -39.72
C ARG A 145 -4.71 38.63 -39.86
N LEU A 146 -4.38 39.88 -40.20
CA LEU A 146 -5.38 40.90 -40.49
C LEU A 146 -6.22 40.45 -41.70
N GLY A 147 -7.55 40.45 -41.54
CA GLY A 147 -8.51 40.03 -42.58
C GLY A 147 -8.68 38.51 -42.77
N GLY A 148 -8.01 37.67 -41.96
CA GLY A 148 -7.95 36.22 -42.19
C GLY A 148 -8.99 35.34 -41.49
N ALA A 149 -9.73 35.83 -40.49
CA ALA A 149 -10.80 35.08 -39.83
C ALA A 149 -11.70 36.03 -39.01
N GLY A 150 -13.02 35.97 -39.26
CA GLY A 150 -14.01 36.60 -38.40
C GLY A 150 -14.16 35.82 -37.08
N GLU A 151 -14.33 36.54 -35.99
CA GLU A 151 -14.66 36.08 -34.63
C GLU A 151 -13.51 35.75 -33.65
N VAL A 152 -12.37 35.15 -34.06
CA VAL A 152 -11.35 34.65 -33.08
C VAL A 152 -10.12 35.55 -32.91
N ALA A 153 -9.96 36.60 -33.74
CA ALA A 153 -8.76 37.44 -33.81
C ALA A 153 -8.97 38.84 -33.20
N SER A 154 -9.55 38.94 -31.99
CA SER A 154 -9.84 40.23 -31.36
C SER A 154 -8.79 40.61 -30.31
N MET A 155 -8.24 41.82 -30.48
CA MET A 155 -7.25 42.40 -29.57
C MET A 155 -7.84 42.60 -28.18
N GLY A 156 -7.08 42.29 -27.13
CA GLY A 156 -7.52 42.44 -25.73
C GLY A 156 -8.53 41.40 -25.25
N ARG A 157 -8.93 40.45 -26.10
CA ARG A 157 -9.84 39.34 -25.73
C ARG A 157 -9.22 37.98 -25.99
N THR A 158 -8.68 37.77 -27.19
CA THR A 158 -8.19 36.45 -27.64
C THR A 158 -6.81 36.51 -28.28
N ALA A 159 -6.31 37.68 -28.65
CA ALA A 159 -4.97 37.85 -29.18
C ALA A 159 -3.92 37.88 -28.05
N VAL A 160 -2.87 37.05 -28.17
CA VAL A 160 -1.69 37.05 -27.31
C VAL A 160 -0.51 37.62 -28.09
N MET A 161 0.25 38.54 -27.48
CA MET A 161 1.50 39.04 -28.07
C MET A 161 2.71 38.31 -27.49
N GLY A 162 3.67 38.03 -28.35
CA GLY A 162 5.02 37.58 -28.02
C GLY A 162 6.00 38.20 -29.01
N SER A 163 7.28 38.29 -28.63
CA SER A 163 8.38 38.76 -29.48
C SER A 163 9.11 37.61 -30.15
#